data_AF-A0A7Y9K0B8-F1
#
_entry.id   AF-A0A7Y9K0B8-F1
#
_cell.length_a   1.000
_cell.length_b   1.000
_cell.length_c   1.000
_cell.angle_alpha   90.00
_cell.angle_beta   90.00
_cell.angle_gamma   90.00
#
_symmetry.space_group_name_H-M   'P 1'
#
loop_
_entity.id
_entity.type
_entity.pdbx_description
1 polymer ?
#
loop_
_entity_poly.entity_id
_entity_poly.type
_entity_poly.pdbx_seq_one_letter_code
_entity_poly.pdbx_strand_id
1 'polypeptide(L)'
;MTTSFPLLRDALTNLALPPERQRQQLAGAAVPDELALDLDLDIALRSVNDAMERAGVRLAPAVVAAVEQLNDSLAAPPGDGLWDDAALAQHPVWISARQRAAELLALMPPA
;
A
#
# COMPACT_ATOMS: atom_id res chain seq x y z
N MET A 1 23.93 9.35 -4.07
CA MET A 1 23.28 8.26 -3.32
C MET A 1 21.81 8.30 -3.68
N THR A 2 21.35 7.41 -4.55
CA THR A 2 19.92 7.22 -4.84
C THR A 2 19.30 6.67 -3.57
N THR A 3 18.41 7.42 -2.93
CA THR A 3 17.82 6.94 -1.69
C THR A 3 16.66 6.03 -2.00
N SER A 4 16.79 4.78 -1.56
CA SER A 4 15.80 3.74 -1.79
C SER A 4 14.89 3.63 -0.57
N PHE A 5 13.57 3.61 -0.80
CA PHE A 5 12.54 3.33 0.21
C PHE A 5 11.97 1.94 -0.08
N PRO A 6 12.74 0.86 0.17
CA PRO A 6 12.41 -0.48 -0.31
C PRO A 6 11.08 -0.97 0.25
N LEU A 7 10.83 -0.79 1.55
CA LEU A 7 9.58 -1.23 2.18
C LEU A 7 8.34 -0.54 1.59
N LEU A 8 8.40 0.78 1.38
CA LEU A 8 7.31 1.50 0.73
C LEU A 8 7.13 1.08 -0.72
N ARG A 9 8.23 0.87 -1.44
CA ARG A 9 8.18 0.42 -2.83
C ARG A 9 7.59 -0.98 -2.94
N ASP A 10 7.93 -1.89 -2.04
CA ASP A 10 7.42 -3.25 -2.00
C ASP A 10 5.93 -3.27 -1.66
N ALA A 11 5.51 -2.49 -0.65
CA ALA A 11 4.11 -2.35 -0.28
C ALA A 11 3.26 -1.80 -1.44
N LEU A 12 3.72 -0.73 -2.11
CA LEU A 12 3.03 -0.19 -3.28
C LEU A 12 3.06 -1.15 -4.48
N THR A 13 4.15 -1.91 -4.66
CA THR A 13 4.25 -2.91 -5.73
C THR A 13 3.24 -4.03 -5.52
N ASN A 14 3.12 -4.55 -4.31
CA ASN A 14 2.15 -5.58 -3.96
C ASN A 14 0.71 -5.05 -4.09
N LEU A 15 0.46 -3.81 -3.66
CA LEU A 15 -0.85 -3.18 -3.79
C LEU A 15 -1.24 -2.91 -5.25
N ALA A 16 -0.28 -2.64 -6.13
CA ALA A 16 -0.52 -2.42 -7.56
C ALA A 16 -0.75 -3.72 -8.36
N LEU A 17 -0.58 -4.90 -7.74
CA LEU A 17 -0.75 -6.17 -8.44
C LEU A 17 -2.21 -6.40 -8.87
N PRO A 18 -2.41 -7.14 -9.97
CA PRO A 18 -3.72 -7.68 -10.31
C PRO A 18 -4.28 -8.55 -9.17
N PRO A 19 -5.61 -8.56 -8.95
CA PRO A 19 -6.25 -9.31 -7.88
C PRO A 19 -5.79 -10.77 -7.80
N GLU A 20 -5.63 -11.45 -8.93
CA GLU A 20 -5.22 -12.87 -9.00
C GLU A 20 -3.82 -13.09 -8.45
N ARG A 21 -2.89 -12.16 -8.73
CA ARG A 21 -1.51 -12.22 -8.22
C ARG A 21 -1.44 -11.86 -6.75
N GLN A 22 -2.24 -10.88 -6.34
CA GLN A 22 -2.37 -10.47 -4.95
C GLN A 22 -2.94 -11.61 -4.10
N ARG A 23 -3.96 -12.33 -4.59
CA ARG A 23 -4.46 -13.58 -3.96
C ARG A 23 -3.38 -14.64 -3.85
N GLN A 24 -2.60 -14.89 -4.89
CA GLN A 24 -1.53 -15.90 -4.85
C GLN A 24 -0.45 -15.57 -3.81
N GLN A 25 -0.15 -14.29 -3.59
CA GLN A 25 0.76 -13.88 -2.51
C GLN A 25 0.13 -14.02 -1.13
N LEU A 26 -1.18 -13.83 -1.00
CA LEU A 26 -1.93 -13.85 0.26
C LEU A 26 -2.49 -15.23 0.65
N ALA A 27 -2.55 -16.18 -0.29
CA ALA A 27 -3.12 -17.53 -0.11
C ALA A 27 -2.40 -18.42 0.92
N GLY A 28 -1.35 -17.92 1.58
CA GLY A 28 -0.69 -18.55 2.73
C GLY A 28 -0.88 -17.81 4.06
N ALA A 29 -1.53 -16.64 4.09
CA ALA A 29 -1.54 -15.73 5.24
C ALA A 29 -2.90 -15.07 5.56
N ALA A 30 -3.86 -15.00 4.63
CA ALA A 30 -5.06 -14.19 4.83
C ALA A 30 -6.28 -15.01 5.30
N VAL A 31 -6.85 -14.64 6.46
CA VAL A 31 -8.25 -14.92 6.81
C VAL A 31 -9.14 -13.95 5.99
N PRO A 32 -10.32 -14.37 5.49
CA PRO A 32 -11.20 -13.52 4.66
C PRO A 32 -11.63 -12.18 5.28
N ASP A 33 -11.51 -12.04 6.61
CA ASP A 33 -11.74 -10.80 7.37
C ASP A 33 -10.50 -9.87 7.41
N GLU A 34 -9.29 -10.39 7.16
CA GLU A 34 -8.01 -9.71 7.37
C GLU A 34 -7.34 -9.22 6.07
N LEU A 35 -7.93 -9.52 4.91
CA LEU A 35 -7.48 -8.98 3.62
C LEU A 35 -7.42 -7.44 3.59
N ALA A 36 -8.13 -6.78 4.51
CA ALA A 36 -8.11 -5.33 4.63
C ALA A 36 -6.81 -4.75 5.25
N LEU A 37 -6.08 -5.47 6.11
CA LEU A 37 -5.20 -4.78 7.07
C LEU A 37 -3.95 -5.56 7.51
N ASP A 38 -3.28 -6.24 6.59
CA ASP A 38 -1.82 -6.38 6.66
C ASP A 38 -1.16 -5.90 5.37
N LEU A 39 -1.74 -4.84 4.79
CA LEU A 39 -0.99 -3.99 3.89
C LEU A 39 0.10 -3.35 4.74
N ASP A 40 1.33 -3.82 4.56
CA ASP A 40 2.61 -3.26 5.02
C ASP A 40 2.77 -1.74 4.79
N LEU A 41 1.75 -1.04 4.28
CA LEU A 41 1.72 0.40 4.03
C LEU A 41 1.82 1.22 5.33
N ASP A 42 1.16 0.85 6.43
CA ASP A 42 1.35 1.53 7.72
C ASP A 42 2.76 1.30 8.28
N ILE A 43 3.25 0.06 8.22
CA ILE A 43 4.62 -0.30 8.62
C ILE A 43 5.65 0.44 7.76
N ALA A 44 5.42 0.51 6.45
CA ALA A 44 6.27 1.23 5.51
C ALA A 44 6.23 2.74 5.74
N LEU A 45 5.08 3.34 6.05
CA LEU A 45 4.95 4.75 6.42
C LEU A 45 5.73 5.08 7.69
N ARG A 46 5.63 4.24 8.72
CA ARG A 46 6.45 4.36 9.94
C ARG A 46 7.94 4.26 9.62
N SER A 47 8.34 3.30 8.78
CA SER A 47 9.73 3.16 8.34
C SER A 47 10.22 4.35 7.53
N VAL A 48 9.38 4.96 6.69
CA VAL A 48 9.69 6.19 5.95
C VAL A 48 9.94 7.34 6.92
N ASN A 49 9.08 7.53 7.91
CA ASN A 49 9.25 8.57 8.93
C ASN A 49 10.56 8.37 9.70
N ASP A 50 10.85 7.15 10.14
CA ASP A 50 12.11 6.78 10.79
C ASP A 50 13.34 7.06 9.90
N ALA A 51 13.26 6.73 8.61
CA ALA A 51 14.34 6.96 7.65
C ALA A 51 14.53 8.47 7.38
N MET A 52 13.44 9.24 7.33
CA MET A 52 13.48 10.69 7.17
C MET A 52 14.13 11.38 8.37
N GLU A 53 13.86 10.90 9.59
CA GLU A 53 14.48 11.42 10.81
C GLU A 53 15.97 11.06 10.91
N ARG A 54 16.37 9.84 10.54
CA ARG A 54 17.75 9.36 10.71
C ARG A 54 18.71 9.72 9.58
N ALA A 55 18.25 9.70 8.33
CA ALA A 55 19.12 9.82 7.15
C ALA A 55 19.11 11.21 6.49
N GLY A 56 18.22 12.11 6.93
CA GLY A 56 18.06 13.44 6.31
C GLY A 56 17.50 13.41 4.88
N VAL A 57 17.06 12.23 4.41
CA VAL A 57 16.46 12.05 3.09
C VAL A 57 14.96 12.23 3.25
N ARG A 58 14.36 13.11 2.44
CA ARG A 58 12.92 13.29 2.43
C ARG A 58 12.31 12.81 1.12
N LEU A 59 11.31 11.92 1.22
CA LEU A 59 10.31 11.80 0.18
C LEU A 59 9.65 13.18 -0.01
N ALA A 60 9.24 13.48 -1.24
CA ALA A 60 8.49 14.69 -1.49
C ALA A 60 7.24 14.68 -0.59
N PRO A 61 6.93 15.78 0.14
CA PRO A 61 5.78 15.83 1.03
C PRO A 61 4.46 15.43 0.35
N ALA A 62 4.33 15.75 -0.95
CA ALA A 62 3.19 15.34 -1.76
C ALA A 62 3.06 13.82 -1.93
N VAL A 63 4.18 13.08 -2.00
CA VAL A 63 4.17 11.62 -2.08
C VAL A 63 3.81 11.02 -0.73
N VAL A 64 4.34 11.56 0.37
CA VAL A 64 3.97 11.13 1.73
C VAL A 64 2.47 11.30 1.96
N ALA A 65 1.93 12.50 1.72
CA ALA A 65 0.52 12.77 1.87
C ALA A 65 -0.37 11.87 0.97
N ALA A 66 0.10 11.55 -0.24
CA ALA A 66 -0.63 10.66 -1.13
C ALA A 66 -0.60 9.19 -0.69
N VAL A 67 0.48 8.73 -0.05
CA VAL A 67 0.56 7.40 0.55
C VAL A 67 -0.32 7.33 1.81
N GLU A 68 -0.33 8.38 2.64
CA GLU A 68 -1.24 8.48 3.80
C GLU A 68 -2.71 8.43 3.36
N GLN A 69 -3.11 9.21 2.35
CA GLN A 69 -4.46 9.17 1.79
C GLN A 69 -4.83 7.78 1.22
N LEU A 70 -3.86 7.09 0.61
CA LEU A 70 -4.06 5.73 0.12
C LEU A 70 -4.30 4.76 1.28
N ASN A 71 -3.49 4.87 2.34
CA ASN A 71 -3.65 4.07 3.55
C ASN A 71 -5.02 4.31 4.21
N ASP A 72 -5.42 5.56 4.37
CA ASP A 72 -6.71 5.94 4.96
C ASP A 72 -7.89 5.43 4.10
N SER A 73 -7.75 5.42 2.77
CA SER A 73 -8.79 4.89 1.89
C SER A 73 -8.98 3.38 2.01
N LEU A 74 -7.94 2.66 2.45
CA LEU A 74 -7.93 1.22 2.67
C LEU A 74 -8.32 0.85 4.11
N ALA A 75 -8.47 1.82 5.01
CA ALA A 75 -9.04 1.58 6.32
C ALA A 75 -10.53 1.26 6.19
N ALA A 76 -10.92 0.02 6.47
CA ALA A 76 -12.31 -0.42 6.39
C ALA A 76 -13.20 0.46 7.29
N PRO A 77 -14.25 1.12 6.76
CA PRO A 77 -15.22 1.84 7.57
C PRO A 77 -15.95 0.89 8.52
N PRO A 78 -16.27 1.31 9.76
CA PRO A 78 -17.08 0.48 10.64
C PRO A 78 -18.47 0.25 10.02
N GLY A 79 -18.77 -1.02 9.71
CA GLY A 79 -20.04 -1.44 9.11
C GLY A 79 -19.98 -1.72 7.60
N ASP A 80 -18.81 -1.63 6.97
CA ASP A 80 -18.62 -2.09 5.60
C ASP A 80 -18.67 -3.63 5.53
N GLY A 81 -19.07 -4.18 4.38
CA GLY A 81 -19.11 -5.63 4.18
C GLY A 81 -17.71 -6.26 4.28
N LEU A 82 -17.65 -7.59 4.46
CA LEU A 82 -16.38 -8.33 4.47
C LEU A 82 -15.58 -8.04 3.20
N TRP A 83 -14.32 -7.63 3.36
CA TRP A 83 -13.40 -7.43 2.23
C TRP A 83 -12.79 -8.77 1.82
N ASP A 84 -13.62 -9.63 1.25
CA ASP A 84 -13.26 -10.97 0.81
C ASP A 84 -12.51 -10.99 -0.55
N ASP A 85 -12.19 -12.19 -1.04
CA ASP A 85 -11.54 -12.38 -2.34
C ASP A 85 -12.31 -11.77 -3.52
N ALA A 86 -13.64 -11.67 -3.42
CA ALA A 86 -14.46 -11.07 -4.46
C ALA A 86 -14.36 -9.54 -4.39
N ALA A 87 -14.37 -8.97 -3.18
CA ALA A 87 -14.12 -7.55 -2.95
C ALA A 87 -12.75 -7.14 -3.47
N LEU A 88 -11.72 -7.97 -3.33
CA LEU A 88 -10.40 -7.68 -3.89
C LEU A 88 -10.45 -7.38 -5.40
N ALA A 89 -11.26 -8.11 -6.18
CA ALA A 89 -11.39 -7.85 -7.62
C ALA A 89 -12.38 -6.74 -7.97
N GLN A 90 -13.47 -6.62 -7.23
CA GLN A 90 -14.64 -5.85 -7.68
C GLN A 90 -14.88 -4.58 -6.85
N HIS A 91 -14.33 -4.50 -5.65
CA HIS A 91 -14.58 -3.37 -4.76
C HIS A 91 -13.94 -2.10 -5.33
N PRO A 92 -14.71 -0.99 -5.47
CA PRO A 92 -14.20 0.26 -6.04
C PRO A 92 -12.97 0.81 -5.31
N VAL A 93 -12.88 0.60 -3.99
CA VAL A 93 -11.72 1.02 -3.19
C VAL A 93 -10.46 0.27 -3.62
N TRP A 94 -10.52 -1.06 -3.79
CA TRP A 94 -9.37 -1.86 -4.23
C TRP A 94 -8.92 -1.50 -5.65
N ILE A 95 -9.87 -1.22 -6.55
CA ILE A 95 -9.56 -0.77 -7.91
C ILE A 95 -8.83 0.58 -7.89
N SER A 96 -9.37 1.53 -7.11
CA SER A 96 -8.79 2.87 -6.97
C SER A 96 -7.42 2.83 -6.29
N ALA A 97 -7.27 2.00 -5.27
CA ALA A 97 -6.03 1.81 -4.53
C ALA A 97 -4.91 1.24 -5.41
N ARG A 98 -5.20 0.27 -6.27
CA ARG A 98 -4.24 -0.26 -7.27
C ARG A 98 -3.72 0.81 -8.21
N GLN A 99 -4.64 1.58 -8.78
CA GLN A 99 -4.30 2.66 -9.71
C GLN A 99 -3.41 3.68 -9.00
N ARG A 100 -3.81 4.07 -7.79
CA ARG A 100 -3.05 5.03 -6.98
C ARG A 100 -1.67 4.51 -6.60
N ALA A 101 -1.55 3.24 -6.25
CA ALA A 101 -0.27 2.62 -5.93
C ALA A 101 0.68 2.61 -7.14
N ALA A 102 0.16 2.30 -8.34
CA ALA A 102 0.94 2.34 -9.57
C ALA A 102 1.42 3.75 -9.92
N GLU A 103 0.58 4.77 -9.72
CA GLU A 103 0.95 6.18 -9.88
C GLU A 103 2.08 6.58 -8.92
N LEU A 104 1.97 6.18 -7.64
CA LEU A 104 2.97 6.51 -6.63
C LEU A 104 4.31 5.84 -6.90
N LEU A 105 4.32 4.58 -7.37
CA LEU A 105 5.54 3.89 -7.79
C LEU A 105 6.30 4.62 -8.91
N ALA A 106 5.58 5.25 -9.83
CA ALA A 106 6.16 6.03 -10.92
C ALA A 106 6.79 7.36 -10.43
N LEU A 107 6.31 7.88 -9.30
CA LEU A 107 6.83 9.09 -8.65
C LEU A 107 7.98 8.80 -7.67
N MET A 108 8.15 7.54 -7.26
CA MET A 108 9.24 7.15 -6.38
C MET A 108 10.59 7.13 -7.10
N PRO A 109 11.69 7.47 -6.40
CA PRO A 109 13.02 7.27 -6.93
C PRO A 109 13.24 5.80 -7.33
N PRO A 110 14.02 5.52 -8.39
CA PRO A 110 14.44 4.16 -8.70
C PRO A 110 15.27 3.58 -7.55
N ALA A 111 15.15 2.26 -7.37
CA ALA A 111 15.86 1.51 -6.33
C ALA A 111 17.38 1.56 -6.49
#